data_AF-A0A812SUW0-F1
#
_entry.id   AF-A0A812SUW0-F1
#
_cell.length_a   1.000
_cell.length_b   1.000
_cell.length_c   1.000
_cell.angle_alpha   90.00
_cell.angle_beta   90.00
_cell.angle_gamma   90.00
#
_symmetry.space_group_name_H-M   'P 1'
#
loop_
_entity.id
_entity.type
_entity.pdbx_description
1 polymer ?
#
loop_
_entity_poly.entity_id
_entity_poly.type
_entity_poly.pdbx_seq_one_letter_code
_entity_poly.pdbx_strand_id
1 'polypeptide(L)'
;LFLTFKKLIRLLDSAVGGEPFFSRLASGKIDDKTVVFAGDTGRVNVAMGRRGKTPSKFGCRQEVDFNFFQAHLWREMKGKSEHIAPAVVWREIQTFIKGHRKVADSREGFLSREDYMELVGMKMNWAVRGSRDDLYDLFLSYESCKKAINGFDRMDVAFDVLRRLQQHDYKGPPIHHLYVDEVQDLAQIEAVLMMRVLPNPQAIVFVGDTCQTVSSETDFRFKDLRSCVKEIFYPTSSPEVVKELWSLLVNYRSHDGIVQASNHIVSLLEELFPMTIDKLPPAMGQNAGPPPECLNFDELSRLLCELDSKRSSRSTCLLGANQL
;
A
#
# COMPACT_ATOMS: atom_id res chain seq x y z
N LEU A 1 -1.89 16.70 14.06
CA LEU A 1 -3.04 15.80 13.79
C LEU A 1 -2.47 14.51 13.23
N PHE A 2 -2.76 13.36 13.84
CA PHE A 2 -2.28 12.04 13.36
C PHE A 2 -3.45 11.26 12.76
N LEU A 3 -3.30 10.80 11.52
CA LEU A 3 -4.37 10.15 10.77
C LEU A 3 -3.82 8.94 10.03
N THR A 4 -4.62 7.89 9.94
CA THR A 4 -4.41 6.85 8.93
C THR A 4 -4.78 7.40 7.56
N PHE A 5 -4.24 6.82 6.49
CA PHE A 5 -4.60 7.23 5.13
C PHE A 5 -6.11 7.16 4.87
N LYS A 6 -6.78 6.11 5.36
CA LYS A 6 -8.25 5.96 5.28
C LYS A 6 -9.02 7.13 5.92
N LYS A 7 -8.51 7.70 7.02
CA LYS A 7 -9.10 8.89 7.65
C LYS A 7 -8.77 10.14 6.85
N LEU A 8 -7.53 10.28 6.38
CA LEU A 8 -7.10 11.41 5.56
C LEU A 8 -7.94 11.52 4.28
N ILE A 9 -8.09 10.45 3.51
CA ILE A 9 -8.84 10.47 2.25
C ILE A 9 -10.31 10.83 2.46
N ARG A 10 -10.93 10.36 3.56
CA ARG A 10 -12.31 10.73 3.93
C ARG A 10 -12.44 12.19 4.36
N LEU A 11 -11.40 12.80 4.92
CA LEU A 11 -11.39 14.23 5.23
C LEU A 11 -11.22 15.05 3.95
N LEU A 12 -10.28 14.64 3.09
CA LEU A 12 -10.05 15.28 1.79
C LEU A 12 -11.31 15.23 0.92
N ASP A 13 -12.03 14.11 0.93
CA ASP A 13 -13.29 13.97 0.20
C ASP A 13 -14.29 15.12 0.46
N SER A 14 -14.45 15.54 1.74
CA SER A 14 -15.29 16.70 2.10
C SER A 14 -14.60 18.05 1.94
N ALA A 15 -13.27 18.07 1.94
CA ALA A 15 -12.47 19.29 1.96
C ALA A 15 -12.17 19.82 0.56
N VAL A 16 -12.46 19.07 -0.49
CA VAL A 16 -12.25 19.47 -1.89
C VAL A 16 -13.58 19.90 -2.48
N GLY A 17 -13.59 20.94 -3.33
CA GLY A 17 -14.80 21.36 -4.04
C GLY A 17 -15.41 20.26 -4.93
N GLY A 18 -16.63 20.50 -5.41
CA GLY A 18 -17.43 19.51 -6.15
C GLY A 18 -18.26 18.61 -5.24
N GLU A 19 -19.03 17.71 -5.83
CA GLU A 19 -19.82 16.71 -5.11
C GLU A 19 -18.89 15.68 -4.44
N PRO A 20 -18.95 15.49 -3.11
CA PRO A 20 -18.16 14.47 -2.43
C PRO A 20 -18.50 13.06 -2.91
N PHE A 21 -17.51 12.17 -2.89
CA PHE A 21 -17.65 10.76 -3.24
C PHE A 21 -18.58 10.01 -2.27
N PHE A 22 -18.54 10.38 -0.99
CA PHE A 22 -19.42 9.83 0.03
C PHE A 22 -20.54 10.82 0.35
N SER A 23 -21.79 10.34 0.31
CA SER A 23 -22.93 11.11 0.79
C SER A 23 -22.76 11.45 2.27
N ARG A 24 -23.16 12.66 2.65
CA ARG A 24 -22.97 13.19 4.01
C ARG A 24 -24.26 13.69 4.60
N LEU A 25 -24.39 13.52 5.91
CA LEU A 25 -25.44 14.13 6.71
C LEU A 25 -25.21 15.64 6.84
N ALA A 26 -26.22 16.39 7.26
CA ALA A 26 -26.11 17.82 7.56
C ALA A 26 -25.00 18.14 8.59
N SER A 27 -24.60 17.17 9.41
CA SER A 27 -23.49 17.30 10.35
C SER A 27 -22.10 17.18 9.71
N GLY A 28 -22.00 16.95 8.40
CA GLY A 28 -20.75 16.71 7.66
C GLY A 28 -20.17 15.28 7.78
N LYS A 29 -20.79 14.42 8.60
CA LYS A 29 -20.41 13.00 8.74
C LYS A 29 -20.88 12.21 7.51
N ILE A 30 -20.12 11.20 7.12
CA ILE A 30 -20.52 10.24 6.08
C ILE A 30 -21.83 9.57 6.52
N ASP A 31 -22.78 9.43 5.61
CA ASP A 31 -24.03 8.72 5.88
C ASP A 31 -23.81 7.20 5.81
N ASP A 32 -23.66 6.57 6.97
CA ASP A 32 -23.48 5.12 7.12
C ASP A 32 -24.65 4.28 6.56
N LYS A 33 -25.76 4.90 6.12
CA LYS A 33 -26.83 4.21 5.39
C LYS A 33 -26.53 4.05 3.90
N THR A 34 -25.60 4.86 3.37
CA THR A 34 -25.27 4.93 1.94
C THR A 34 -23.98 4.17 1.60
N VAL A 35 -23.17 3.82 2.60
CA VAL A 35 -21.90 3.13 2.41
C VAL A 35 -21.68 2.02 3.46
N VAL A 36 -21.12 0.88 3.03
CA VAL A 36 -20.60 -0.19 3.89
C VAL A 36 -19.08 -0.21 3.75
N PHE A 37 -18.35 0.02 4.83
CA PHE A 37 -16.90 -0.05 4.85
C PHE A 37 -16.39 -1.44 5.25
N ALA A 38 -15.24 -1.83 4.71
CA ALA A 38 -14.54 -3.05 5.07
C ALA A 38 -14.10 -3.01 6.53
N GLY A 39 -14.31 -4.12 7.26
CA GLY A 39 -14.01 -4.26 8.69
C GLY A 39 -15.15 -3.90 9.64
N ASP A 40 -16.22 -3.22 9.19
CA ASP A 40 -17.42 -2.94 9.99
C ASP A 40 -18.32 -4.19 10.07
N THR A 41 -17.81 -5.25 10.69
CA THR A 41 -18.48 -6.55 10.89
C THR A 41 -19.73 -6.47 11.79
N GLY A 42 -19.98 -5.33 12.44
CA GLY A 42 -21.16 -5.11 13.30
C GLY A 42 -22.50 -4.88 12.57
N ARG A 43 -22.51 -4.78 11.23
CA ARG A 43 -23.75 -4.55 10.44
C ARG A 43 -23.91 -5.46 9.23
N VAL A 44 -23.16 -6.56 9.18
CA VAL A 44 -23.33 -7.56 8.12
C VAL A 44 -24.22 -8.68 8.66
N ASN A 45 -25.53 -8.54 8.47
CA ASN A 45 -26.38 -9.74 8.38
C ASN A 45 -26.02 -10.43 7.06
N VAL A 46 -24.92 -11.18 7.07
CA VAL A 46 -24.67 -12.20 6.05
C VAL A 46 -25.67 -13.30 6.35
N ALA A 47 -26.86 -13.22 5.75
CA ALA A 47 -27.65 -14.43 5.58
C ALA A 47 -26.84 -15.35 4.68
N MET A 48 -26.10 -16.29 5.26
CA MET A 48 -25.59 -17.48 4.56
C MET A 48 -26.81 -18.32 4.15
N GLY A 49 -27.47 -17.88 3.08
CA GLY A 49 -28.51 -18.61 2.36
C GLY A 49 -27.88 -19.22 1.11
N ARG A 50 -28.06 -20.54 0.95
CA ARG A 50 -27.69 -21.30 -0.24
C ARG A 50 -28.05 -20.55 -1.54
N ARG A 51 -27.08 -20.54 -2.47
CA ARG A 51 -27.13 -20.06 -3.87
C ARG A 51 -27.29 -18.55 -4.06
N GLY A 52 -26.17 -17.93 -4.44
CA GLY A 52 -26.07 -16.79 -5.36
C GLY A 52 -27.08 -15.68 -5.17
N LYS A 53 -26.79 -14.77 -4.25
CA LYS A 53 -27.19 -13.34 -4.24
C LYS A 53 -26.55 -12.71 -3.01
N THR A 54 -25.51 -11.89 -3.20
CA THR A 54 -24.95 -11.03 -2.15
C THR A 54 -25.96 -9.92 -1.85
N PRO A 55 -26.47 -9.79 -0.62
CA PRO A 55 -27.40 -8.73 -0.27
C PRO A 55 -26.59 -7.46 0.00
N SER A 56 -26.31 -6.66 -1.05
CA SER A 56 -26.19 -5.22 -0.84
C SER A 56 -27.51 -4.75 -0.23
N LYS A 57 -27.46 -4.05 0.91
CA LYS A 57 -28.64 -3.29 1.36
C LYS A 57 -29.02 -2.39 0.17
N PHE A 58 -30.18 -2.62 -0.43
CA PHE A 58 -30.65 -1.91 -1.64
C PHE A 58 -30.22 -0.43 -1.61
N GLY A 59 -29.30 -0.05 -2.51
CA GLY A 59 -28.81 1.32 -2.68
C GLY A 59 -27.49 1.69 -1.99
N CYS A 60 -26.94 0.84 -1.12
CA CYS A 60 -25.70 1.12 -0.42
C CYS A 60 -24.46 0.77 -1.28
N ARG A 61 -23.42 1.62 -1.23
CA ARG A 61 -22.13 1.35 -1.87
C ARG A 61 -21.27 0.44 -0.99
N GLN A 62 -20.58 -0.55 -1.57
CA GLN A 62 -19.78 -1.54 -0.85
C GLN A 62 -18.28 -1.28 -1.01
N GLU A 63 -17.54 -1.08 0.08
CA GLU A 63 -16.07 -1.04 0.03
C GLU A 63 -15.53 -2.43 -0.27
N VAL A 64 -14.64 -2.53 -1.26
CA VAL A 64 -13.93 -3.75 -1.63
C VAL A 64 -12.49 -3.59 -1.18
N ASP A 65 -12.12 -4.32 -0.13
CA ASP A 65 -10.73 -4.57 0.28
C ASP A 65 -10.26 -5.94 -0.23
N PHE A 66 -9.01 -6.30 0.04
CA PHE A 66 -8.47 -7.59 -0.41
C PHE A 66 -9.28 -8.78 0.13
N ASN A 67 -9.70 -8.72 1.40
CA ASN A 67 -10.48 -9.81 2.02
C ASN A 67 -11.83 -9.99 1.32
N PHE A 68 -12.55 -8.89 1.07
CA PHE A 68 -13.82 -8.92 0.35
C PHE A 68 -13.63 -9.41 -1.08
N PHE A 69 -12.61 -8.90 -1.78
CA PHE A 69 -12.24 -9.32 -3.13
C PHE A 69 -12.02 -10.84 -3.18
N GLN A 70 -11.16 -11.37 -2.31
CA GLN A 70 -10.81 -12.79 -2.28
C GLN A 70 -12.01 -13.68 -1.93
N ALA A 71 -12.83 -13.26 -0.95
CA ALA A 71 -13.94 -14.06 -0.46
C ALA A 71 -15.16 -14.05 -1.41
N HIS A 72 -15.44 -12.90 -2.06
CA HIS A 72 -16.71 -12.68 -2.75
C HIS A 72 -16.59 -12.47 -4.25
N LEU A 73 -15.56 -11.76 -4.73
CA LEU A 73 -15.43 -11.42 -6.15
C LEU A 73 -14.58 -12.44 -6.91
N TRP A 74 -13.49 -12.91 -6.30
CA TRP A 74 -12.49 -13.76 -6.95
C TRP A 74 -13.09 -15.01 -7.59
N ARG A 75 -14.01 -15.69 -6.89
CA ARG A 75 -14.66 -16.91 -7.40
C ARG A 75 -15.43 -16.67 -8.71
N GLU A 76 -16.00 -15.48 -8.88
CA GLU A 76 -16.84 -15.14 -10.04
C GLU A 76 -15.99 -14.69 -11.23
N MET A 77 -14.88 -13.99 -10.98
CA MET A 77 -14.05 -13.40 -12.03
C MET A 77 -12.88 -14.26 -12.51
N LYS A 78 -12.38 -15.21 -11.70
CA LYS A 78 -11.13 -15.93 -12.00
C LYS A 78 -11.15 -16.71 -13.32
N GLY A 79 -12.33 -17.15 -13.78
CA GLY A 79 -12.51 -17.82 -15.07
C GLY A 79 -11.47 -18.91 -15.35
N LYS A 80 -10.75 -18.77 -16.47
CA LYS A 80 -9.65 -19.68 -16.87
C LYS A 80 -8.29 -19.34 -16.24
N SER A 81 -8.19 -18.22 -15.53
CA SER A 81 -6.96 -17.70 -14.94
C SER A 81 -6.76 -18.18 -13.50
N GLU A 82 -7.26 -19.37 -13.15
CA GLU A 82 -7.16 -19.95 -11.80
C GLU A 82 -5.72 -20.19 -11.34
N HIS A 83 -4.78 -20.24 -12.28
CA HIS A 83 -3.35 -20.41 -12.02
C HIS A 83 -2.70 -19.15 -11.42
N ILE A 84 -3.35 -17.98 -11.53
CA ILE A 84 -2.85 -16.72 -10.96
C ILE A 84 -3.41 -16.55 -9.55
N ALA A 85 -2.55 -16.32 -8.56
CA ALA A 85 -3.00 -16.09 -7.20
C ALA A 85 -3.79 -14.77 -7.06
N PRO A 86 -4.90 -14.74 -6.28
CA PRO A 86 -5.73 -13.54 -6.12
C PRO A 86 -4.95 -12.32 -5.61
N ALA A 87 -3.98 -12.54 -4.72
CA ALA A 87 -3.11 -11.48 -4.19
C ALA A 87 -2.28 -10.80 -5.29
N VAL A 88 -1.83 -11.55 -6.29
CA VAL A 88 -1.09 -11.00 -7.44
C VAL A 88 -2.00 -10.09 -8.26
N VAL A 89 -3.22 -10.55 -8.55
CA VAL A 89 -4.22 -9.78 -9.32
C VAL A 89 -4.61 -8.51 -8.57
N TRP A 90 -4.88 -8.62 -7.27
CA TRP A 90 -5.24 -7.48 -6.43
C TRP A 90 -4.13 -6.42 -6.41
N ARG A 91 -2.89 -6.83 -6.13
CA ARG A 91 -1.73 -5.94 -6.16
C ARG A 91 -1.59 -5.25 -7.51
N GLU A 92 -1.77 -5.99 -8.60
CA GLU A 92 -1.64 -5.47 -9.95
C GLU A 92 -2.65 -4.36 -10.24
N ILE A 93 -3.90 -4.60 -9.84
CA ILE A 93 -5.01 -3.64 -9.99
C ILE A 93 -4.73 -2.40 -9.14
N GLN A 94 -4.45 -2.58 -7.84
CA GLN A 94 -4.33 -1.46 -6.90
C GLN A 94 -3.05 -0.64 -7.12
N THR A 95 -1.93 -1.27 -7.50
CA THR A 95 -0.64 -0.58 -7.63
C THR A 95 -0.42 0.01 -9.00
N PHE A 96 -0.68 -0.78 -10.04
CA PHE A 96 -0.24 -0.45 -11.39
C PHE A 96 -1.40 0.06 -12.25
N ILE A 97 -2.48 -0.72 -12.37
CA ILE A 97 -3.56 -0.35 -13.29
C ILE A 97 -4.31 0.89 -12.80
N LYS A 98 -4.61 0.96 -11.50
CA LYS A 98 -5.34 2.09 -10.89
C LYS A 98 -4.44 3.00 -10.07
N GLY A 99 -3.37 2.46 -9.50
CA GLY A 99 -2.49 3.17 -8.57
C GLY A 99 -1.33 3.92 -9.21
N HIS A 100 -1.05 3.71 -10.51
CA HIS A 100 0.10 4.33 -11.16
C HIS A 100 -0.10 5.84 -11.31
N ARG A 101 0.97 6.62 -11.21
CA ARG A 101 0.89 8.09 -11.24
C ARG A 101 0.19 8.66 -12.48
N LYS A 102 0.33 8.02 -13.65
CA LYS A 102 -0.32 8.45 -14.92
C LYS A 102 -1.84 8.47 -14.82
N VAL A 103 -2.43 7.70 -13.90
CA VAL A 103 -3.88 7.68 -13.67
C VAL A 103 -4.38 9.04 -13.23
N ALA A 104 -3.53 9.87 -12.61
CA ALA A 104 -3.84 11.27 -12.30
C ALA A 104 -4.24 12.09 -13.54
N ASP A 105 -3.76 11.71 -14.72
CA ASP A 105 -4.03 12.39 -15.99
C ASP A 105 -5.09 11.66 -16.84
N SER A 106 -5.59 10.51 -16.36
CA SER A 106 -6.57 9.69 -17.09
C SER A 106 -8.01 10.16 -16.81
N ARG A 107 -8.91 9.87 -17.75
CA ARG A 107 -10.35 10.19 -17.61
C ARG A 107 -11.11 9.16 -16.80
N GLU A 108 -10.70 7.90 -16.92
CA GLU A 108 -11.45 6.74 -16.43
C GLU A 108 -11.02 6.28 -15.02
N GLY A 109 -9.89 6.78 -14.50
CA GLY A 109 -9.37 6.37 -13.19
C GLY A 109 -8.56 5.08 -13.19
N PHE A 110 -8.09 4.67 -14.37
CA PHE A 110 -7.15 3.57 -14.57
C PHE A 110 -6.34 3.77 -15.86
N LEU A 111 -5.28 2.99 -16.04
CA LEU A 111 -4.46 2.96 -17.26
C LEU A 111 -5.20 2.24 -18.40
N SER A 112 -5.00 2.71 -19.62
CA SER A 112 -5.38 1.94 -20.82
C SER A 112 -4.59 0.63 -20.89
N ARG A 113 -5.04 -0.33 -21.70
CA ARG A 113 -4.28 -1.58 -21.89
C ARG A 113 -2.92 -1.26 -22.47
N GLU A 114 -2.86 -0.36 -23.44
CA GLU A 114 -1.65 0.08 -24.12
C GLU A 114 -0.66 0.70 -23.14
N ASP A 115 -1.11 1.65 -22.31
CA ASP A 115 -0.28 2.28 -21.27
C ASP A 115 0.19 1.25 -20.25
N TYR A 116 -0.67 0.32 -19.83
CA TYR A 116 -0.32 -0.74 -18.90
C TYR A 116 0.79 -1.64 -19.46
N MET A 117 0.67 -2.06 -20.73
CA MET A 117 1.67 -2.90 -21.38
C MET A 117 3.02 -2.20 -21.57
N GLU A 118 3.01 -0.90 -21.85
CA GLU A 118 4.21 -0.10 -22.08
C GLU A 118 4.93 0.25 -20.77
N LEU A 119 4.20 0.79 -19.78
CA LEU A 119 4.79 1.42 -18.60
C LEU A 119 5.17 0.43 -17.50
N VAL A 120 4.40 -0.64 -17.38
CA VAL A 120 4.56 -1.64 -16.30
C VAL A 120 5.42 -2.82 -16.76
N GLY A 121 5.50 -3.05 -18.08
CA GLY A 121 6.18 -4.20 -18.69
C GLY A 121 7.65 -4.40 -18.30
N MET A 122 8.35 -3.35 -17.88
CA MET A 122 9.75 -3.44 -17.44
C MET A 122 9.92 -3.75 -15.95
N LYS A 123 8.91 -3.52 -15.11
CA LYS A 123 9.01 -3.54 -13.65
C LYS A 123 8.45 -4.81 -13.00
N MET A 124 7.63 -5.58 -13.71
CA MET A 124 6.98 -6.77 -13.14
C MET A 124 7.92 -7.95 -12.85
N ASN A 125 7.54 -8.68 -11.80
CA ASN A 125 8.05 -9.99 -11.44
C ASN A 125 8.05 -10.93 -12.66
N TRP A 126 9.18 -11.58 -12.91
CA TRP A 126 9.39 -12.53 -14.01
C TRP A 126 8.32 -13.62 -14.07
N ALA A 127 7.77 -14.03 -12.91
CA ALA A 127 6.78 -15.10 -12.78
C ALA A 127 5.44 -14.82 -13.48
N VAL A 128 5.12 -13.54 -13.78
CA VAL A 128 3.81 -13.14 -14.34
C VAL A 128 3.96 -12.36 -15.65
N ARG A 129 5.19 -12.18 -16.15
CA ARG A 129 5.46 -11.45 -17.41
C ARG A 129 4.70 -12.01 -18.62
N GLY A 130 4.42 -13.32 -18.63
CA GLY A 130 3.68 -14.00 -19.69
C GLY A 130 2.16 -13.89 -19.61
N SER A 131 1.59 -13.42 -18.50
CA SER A 131 0.14 -13.42 -18.23
C SER A 131 -0.43 -12.00 -18.14
N ARG A 132 0.22 -11.00 -18.74
CA ARG A 132 -0.19 -9.58 -18.63
C ARG A 132 -1.54 -9.30 -19.28
N ASP A 133 -1.79 -9.89 -20.44
CA ASP A 133 -3.10 -9.76 -21.10
C ASP A 133 -4.20 -10.38 -20.24
N ASP A 134 -3.93 -11.56 -19.65
CA ASP A 134 -4.84 -12.21 -18.72
C ASP A 134 -5.09 -11.37 -17.46
N LEU A 135 -4.06 -10.69 -16.93
CA LEU A 135 -4.18 -9.79 -15.78
C LEU A 135 -5.06 -8.59 -16.10
N TYR A 136 -4.91 -7.99 -17.28
CA TYR A 136 -5.77 -6.89 -17.69
C TYR A 136 -7.22 -7.36 -17.95
N ASP A 137 -7.42 -8.56 -18.51
CA ASP A 137 -8.75 -9.17 -18.64
C ASP A 137 -9.40 -9.45 -17.28
N LEU A 138 -8.61 -9.89 -16.30
CA LEU A 138 -9.06 -10.04 -14.91
C LEU A 138 -9.41 -8.68 -14.31
N PHE A 139 -8.65 -7.63 -14.58
CA PHE A 139 -9.01 -6.27 -14.15
C PHE A 139 -10.37 -5.82 -14.71
N LEU A 140 -10.62 -6.02 -16.00
CA LEU A 140 -11.91 -5.68 -16.61
C LEU A 140 -13.07 -6.48 -16.00
N SER A 141 -12.83 -7.76 -15.70
CA SER A 141 -13.78 -8.63 -15.01
C SER A 141 -14.03 -8.15 -13.58
N TYR A 142 -12.98 -7.72 -12.87
CA TYR A 142 -13.06 -7.13 -11.53
C TYR A 142 -13.93 -5.87 -11.51
N GLU A 143 -13.68 -4.90 -12.41
CA GLU A 143 -14.48 -3.67 -12.48
C GLU A 143 -15.95 -3.98 -12.79
N SER A 144 -16.22 -4.98 -13.63
CA SER A 144 -17.57 -5.45 -13.95
C SER A 144 -18.27 -6.06 -12.71
N CYS A 145 -17.60 -6.97 -12.00
CA CYS A 145 -18.11 -7.57 -10.77
C CYS A 145 -18.32 -6.54 -9.65
N LYS A 146 -17.36 -5.62 -9.47
CA LYS A 146 -17.45 -4.52 -8.50
C LYS A 146 -18.63 -3.61 -8.82
N LYS A 147 -18.83 -3.24 -10.08
CA LYS A 147 -19.98 -2.43 -10.51
C LYS A 147 -21.32 -3.13 -10.26
N ALA A 148 -21.39 -4.45 -10.49
CA ALA A 148 -22.61 -5.23 -10.25
C ALA A 148 -23.09 -5.22 -8.79
N ILE A 149 -22.16 -5.03 -7.84
CA ILE A 149 -22.49 -4.92 -6.40
C ILE A 149 -22.54 -3.47 -5.90
N ASN A 150 -22.51 -2.48 -6.80
CA ASN A 150 -22.37 -1.06 -6.46
C ASN A 150 -21.13 -0.78 -5.57
N GLY A 151 -20.03 -1.48 -5.87
CA GLY A 151 -18.82 -1.45 -5.07
C GLY A 151 -17.89 -0.29 -5.40
N PHE A 152 -16.95 -0.03 -4.51
CA PHE A 152 -15.81 0.88 -4.73
C PHE A 152 -14.58 0.35 -3.99
N ASP A 153 -13.40 0.70 -4.48
CA ASP A 153 -12.13 0.40 -3.82
C ASP A 153 -11.36 1.67 -3.44
N ARG A 154 -10.23 1.48 -2.77
CA ARG A 154 -9.35 2.55 -2.29
C ARG A 154 -8.92 3.49 -3.42
N MET A 155 -8.62 2.96 -4.60
CA MET A 155 -8.16 3.75 -5.75
C MET A 155 -9.29 4.56 -6.39
N ASP A 156 -10.54 4.07 -6.37
CA ASP A 156 -11.70 4.86 -6.83
C ASP A 156 -11.85 6.16 -6.03
N VAL A 157 -11.69 6.08 -4.70
CA VAL A 157 -11.77 7.24 -3.82
C VAL A 157 -10.61 8.19 -4.07
N ALA A 158 -9.38 7.66 -4.14
CA ALA A 158 -8.18 8.45 -4.38
C ALA A 158 -8.27 9.22 -5.71
N PHE A 159 -8.70 8.54 -6.78
CA PHE A 159 -8.88 9.15 -8.09
C PHE A 159 -9.98 10.21 -8.09
N ASP A 160 -11.14 9.96 -7.48
CA ASP A 160 -12.21 10.97 -7.43
C ASP A 160 -11.78 12.26 -6.73
N VAL A 161 -11.14 12.13 -5.56
CA VAL A 161 -10.63 13.28 -4.81
C VAL A 161 -9.58 14.03 -5.62
N LEU A 162 -8.66 13.30 -6.27
CA LEU A 162 -7.61 13.90 -7.10
C LEU A 162 -8.20 14.65 -8.31
N ARG A 163 -9.17 14.06 -9.00
CA ARG A 163 -9.88 14.67 -10.13
C ARG A 163 -10.60 15.95 -9.70
N ARG A 164 -11.27 15.93 -8.55
CA ARG A 164 -11.92 17.13 -8.01
C ARG A 164 -10.91 18.21 -7.62
N LEU A 165 -9.75 17.85 -7.05
CA LEU A 165 -8.66 18.80 -6.76
C LEU A 165 -8.08 19.46 -8.01
N GLN A 166 -8.14 18.81 -9.16
CA GLN A 166 -7.72 19.41 -10.42
C GLN A 166 -8.74 20.41 -10.98
N GLN A 167 -10.01 20.26 -10.61
CA GLN A 167 -11.13 21.07 -11.11
C GLN A 167 -11.57 22.15 -10.11
N HIS A 168 -11.22 21.98 -8.84
CA HIS A 168 -11.68 22.79 -7.74
C HIS A 168 -10.57 22.97 -6.70
N ASP A 169 -10.66 24.05 -5.93
CA ASP A 169 -9.71 24.31 -4.85
C ASP A 169 -9.96 23.42 -3.62
N TYR A 170 -8.88 23.24 -2.86
CA TYR A 170 -8.96 22.73 -1.49
C TYR A 170 -9.59 23.80 -0.57
N LYS A 171 -10.65 23.41 0.12
CA LYS A 171 -11.46 24.23 1.04
C LYS A 171 -11.35 23.80 2.50
N GLY A 172 -10.51 22.82 2.80
CA GLY A 172 -10.27 22.36 4.16
C GLY A 172 -9.38 23.32 4.97
N PRO A 173 -9.15 23.01 6.24
CA PRO A 173 -8.21 23.75 7.07
C PRO A 173 -6.80 23.74 6.46
N PRO A 174 -6.04 24.85 6.52
CA PRO A 174 -4.73 24.93 5.90
C PRO A 174 -3.77 23.88 6.48
N ILE A 175 -3.15 23.10 5.57
CA ILE A 175 -2.12 22.12 5.91
C ILE A 175 -0.77 22.78 5.66
N HIS A 176 0.00 23.01 6.72
CA HIS A 176 1.31 23.65 6.62
C HIS A 176 2.43 22.66 6.35
N HIS A 177 2.33 21.45 6.91
CA HIS A 177 3.32 20.38 6.77
C HIS A 177 2.62 19.03 6.76
N LEU A 178 3.19 18.09 6.00
CA LEU A 178 2.73 16.71 5.89
C LEU A 178 3.91 15.76 6.10
N TYR A 179 3.77 14.87 7.08
CA TYR A 179 4.71 13.79 7.34
C TYR A 179 3.99 12.48 7.05
N VAL A 180 4.52 11.72 6.10
CA VAL A 180 3.94 10.47 5.64
C VAL A 180 4.87 9.35 6.05
N ASP A 181 4.41 8.52 6.97
CA ASP A 181 5.09 7.31 7.41
C ASP A 181 4.59 6.10 6.60
N GLU A 182 5.38 5.03 6.56
CA GLU A 182 5.09 3.79 5.83
C GLU A 182 4.69 4.03 4.36
N VAL A 183 5.44 4.88 3.66
CA VAL A 183 5.14 5.25 2.27
C VAL A 183 5.09 4.05 1.32
N GLN A 184 5.69 2.91 1.70
CA GLN A 184 5.65 1.67 0.94
C GLN A 184 4.26 1.00 0.87
N ASP A 185 3.34 1.35 1.78
CA ASP A 185 1.94 0.88 1.74
C ASP A 185 1.02 1.78 0.88
N LEU A 186 1.60 2.76 0.19
CA LEU A 186 0.87 3.70 -0.66
C LEU A 186 1.08 3.38 -2.13
N ALA A 187 -0.01 3.50 -2.90
CA ALA A 187 0.08 3.57 -4.34
C ALA A 187 0.60 4.95 -4.78
N GLN A 188 1.19 5.04 -5.97
CA GLN A 188 1.76 6.29 -6.46
C GLN A 188 0.73 7.41 -6.56
N ILE A 189 -0.50 7.10 -6.99
CA ILE A 189 -1.60 8.08 -7.09
C ILE A 189 -1.93 8.74 -5.74
N GLU A 190 -1.71 8.04 -4.63
CA GLU A 190 -1.97 8.56 -3.29
C GLU A 190 -0.87 9.51 -2.84
N ALA A 191 0.38 9.20 -3.19
CA ALA A 191 1.49 10.14 -3.05
C ALA A 191 1.23 11.40 -3.91
N VAL A 192 0.79 11.23 -5.16
CA VAL A 192 0.38 12.33 -6.05
C VAL A 192 -0.72 13.18 -5.41
N LEU A 193 -1.75 12.55 -4.86
CA LEU A 193 -2.83 13.24 -4.16
C LEU A 193 -2.30 14.15 -3.04
N MET A 194 -1.42 13.63 -2.19
CA MET A 194 -0.83 14.40 -1.10
C MET A 194 0.02 15.57 -1.60
N MET A 195 0.79 15.37 -2.67
CA MET A 195 1.58 16.41 -3.33
C MET A 195 0.72 17.49 -3.98
N ARG A 196 -0.49 17.16 -4.46
CA ARG A 196 -1.44 18.13 -5.02
C ARG A 196 -2.20 18.90 -3.95
N VAL A 197 -2.53 18.26 -2.82
CA VAL A 197 -3.17 18.94 -1.67
C VAL A 197 -2.22 19.97 -1.05
N LEU A 198 -0.94 19.63 -0.92
CA LEU A 198 0.09 20.53 -0.39
C LEU A 198 1.16 20.76 -1.46
N PRO A 199 0.98 21.74 -2.37
CA PRO A 199 1.91 21.98 -3.48
C PRO A 199 3.21 22.67 -3.04
N ASN A 200 3.84 22.18 -1.97
CA ASN A 200 5.12 22.65 -1.46
C ASN A 200 6.02 21.45 -1.10
N PRO A 201 7.04 21.12 -1.91
CA PRO A 201 7.90 19.97 -1.68
C PRO A 201 8.77 20.09 -0.41
N GLN A 202 8.96 21.30 0.13
CA GLN A 202 9.70 21.49 1.38
C GLN A 202 8.85 21.22 2.61
N ALA A 203 7.54 21.14 2.46
CA ALA A 203 6.59 20.91 3.52
C ALA A 203 6.12 19.44 3.60
N ILE A 204 6.57 18.57 2.68
CA ILE A 204 6.24 17.15 2.66
C ILE A 204 7.48 16.32 2.96
N VAL A 205 7.35 15.37 3.89
CA VAL A 205 8.36 14.37 4.18
C VAL A 205 7.74 12.98 4.03
N PHE A 206 8.33 12.15 3.17
CA PHE A 206 7.98 10.74 3.02
C PHE A 206 9.04 9.89 3.71
N VAL A 207 8.60 8.94 4.53
CA VAL A 207 9.44 8.01 5.28
C VAL A 207 8.90 6.59 5.05
N GLY A 208 9.80 5.62 4.95
CA GLY A 208 9.45 4.21 4.77
C GLY A 208 10.66 3.34 4.54
N ASP A 209 10.41 2.07 4.23
CA ASP A 209 11.44 1.06 3.97
C ASP A 209 10.93 0.07 2.90
N THR A 210 11.66 -0.02 1.79
CA THR A 210 11.32 -0.92 0.68
C THR A 210 11.46 -2.39 1.06
N CYS A 211 12.37 -2.73 1.97
CA CYS A 211 12.55 -4.10 2.47
C CYS A 211 11.40 -4.55 3.38
N GLN A 212 10.59 -3.61 3.88
CA GLN A 212 9.42 -3.87 4.73
C GLN A 212 8.10 -3.87 3.94
N THR A 213 8.15 -4.07 2.63
CA THR A 213 6.95 -4.27 1.80
C THR A 213 6.36 -5.65 2.11
N VAL A 214 5.64 -5.75 3.24
CA VAL A 214 4.97 -6.98 3.71
C VAL A 214 3.57 -7.11 3.08
N SER A 215 2.98 -5.99 2.67
CA SER A 215 1.61 -5.96 2.16
C SER A 215 1.51 -6.56 0.76
N SER A 216 0.59 -7.50 0.57
CA SER A 216 0.20 -8.02 -0.74
C SER A 216 -0.55 -6.98 -1.61
N GLU A 217 -0.54 -5.71 -1.21
CA GLU A 217 -1.43 -4.67 -1.71
C GLU A 217 -0.72 -3.65 -2.59
N THR A 218 0.57 -3.39 -2.35
CA THR A 218 1.36 -2.38 -3.08
C THR A 218 2.74 -2.90 -3.49
N ASP A 219 3.23 -2.44 -4.64
CA ASP A 219 4.64 -2.54 -5.05
C ASP A 219 5.24 -1.13 -5.04
N PHE A 220 6.24 -0.90 -4.19
CA PHE A 220 6.76 0.43 -3.91
C PHE A 220 8.28 0.50 -4.03
N ARG A 221 8.75 1.60 -4.64
CA ARG A 221 10.16 1.99 -4.68
C ARG A 221 10.31 3.49 -4.49
N PHE A 222 11.28 3.91 -3.70
CA PHE A 222 11.68 5.30 -3.57
C PHE A 222 12.08 5.91 -4.91
N LYS A 223 12.68 5.14 -5.82
CA LYS A 223 12.95 5.60 -7.20
C LYS A 223 11.70 6.07 -7.94
N ASP A 224 10.58 5.38 -7.75
CA ASP A 224 9.31 5.72 -8.41
C ASP A 224 8.65 6.93 -7.73
N LEU A 225 8.71 7.02 -6.40
CA LEU A 225 8.27 8.20 -5.66
C LEU A 225 9.07 9.46 -6.03
N ARG A 226 10.40 9.35 -6.13
CA ARG A 226 11.27 10.46 -6.58
C ARG A 226 10.93 10.92 -7.99
N SER A 227 10.62 9.97 -8.88
CA SER A 227 10.14 10.30 -10.24
C SER A 227 8.85 11.13 -10.17
N CYS A 228 7.90 10.74 -9.32
CA CYS A 228 6.66 11.50 -9.12
C CYS A 228 6.93 12.92 -8.55
N VAL A 229 7.80 13.04 -7.55
CA VAL A 229 8.19 14.34 -6.97
C VAL A 229 8.81 15.24 -8.04
N LYS A 230 9.71 14.70 -8.87
CA LYS A 230 10.34 15.44 -9.97
C LYS A 230 9.30 15.94 -10.96
N GLU A 231 8.45 15.05 -11.45
CA GLU A 231 7.44 15.38 -12.46
C GLU A 231 6.44 16.44 -11.95
N ILE A 232 6.06 16.40 -10.66
CA ILE A 232 5.07 17.32 -10.09
C ILE A 232 5.67 18.67 -9.74
N PHE A 233 6.82 18.72 -9.05
CA PHE A 233 7.35 19.96 -8.49
C PHE A 233 8.45 20.60 -9.33
N TYR A 234 9.12 19.82 -10.17
CA TYR A 234 10.31 20.24 -10.91
C TYR A 234 10.28 19.80 -12.40
N PRO A 235 9.16 20.01 -13.13
CA PRO A 235 8.97 19.45 -14.47
C PRO A 235 10.00 19.95 -15.50
N THR A 236 10.53 21.16 -15.29
CA THR A 236 11.51 21.82 -16.18
C THR A 236 12.93 21.80 -15.66
N SER A 237 13.17 21.21 -14.49
CA SER A 237 14.48 21.24 -13.83
C SER A 237 15.39 20.08 -14.26
N SER A 238 16.70 20.27 -14.06
CA SER A 238 17.67 19.20 -14.23
C SER A 238 17.36 18.02 -13.28
N PRO A 239 17.84 16.79 -13.58
CA PRO A 239 17.57 15.61 -12.76
C PRO A 239 17.98 15.72 -11.28
N GLU A 240 18.83 16.69 -10.94
CA GLU A 240 19.51 16.84 -9.65
C GLU A 240 18.72 17.67 -8.62
N VAL A 241 17.58 18.26 -8.99
CA VAL A 241 16.84 19.19 -8.10
C VAL A 241 16.05 18.49 -7.00
N VAL A 242 15.73 17.20 -7.16
CA VAL A 242 15.06 16.44 -6.09
C VAL A 242 16.06 16.14 -4.97
N LYS A 243 15.77 16.67 -3.77
CA LYS A 243 16.55 16.44 -2.54
C LYS A 243 17.01 14.99 -2.41
N GLU A 244 18.22 14.82 -1.87
CA GLU A 244 18.83 13.52 -1.63
C GLU A 244 17.95 12.63 -0.74
N LEU A 245 17.94 11.34 -1.05
CA LEU A 245 17.34 10.32 -0.19
C LEU A 245 18.18 10.24 1.09
N TRP A 246 17.58 10.56 2.24
CA TRP A 246 18.24 10.42 3.53
C TRP A 246 18.01 9.02 4.07
N SER A 247 19.10 8.25 4.17
CA SER A 247 19.07 6.89 4.72
C SER A 247 19.48 6.92 6.18
N LEU A 248 18.65 6.33 7.05
CA LEU A 248 18.96 6.16 8.47
C LEU A 248 19.62 4.79 8.68
N LEU A 249 20.95 4.77 8.67
CA LEU A 249 21.72 3.51 8.64
C LEU A 249 21.92 2.86 10.01
N VAL A 250 21.78 3.61 11.11
CA VAL A 250 22.03 3.08 12.45
C VAL A 250 20.75 2.41 12.97
N ASN A 251 20.83 1.10 13.21
CA ASN A 251 19.78 0.35 13.87
C ASN A 251 19.95 0.44 15.40
N TYR A 252 19.02 1.15 16.04
CA TYR A 252 18.98 1.33 17.49
C TYR A 252 18.20 0.22 18.23
N ARG A 253 17.51 -0.67 17.50
CA ARG A 253 16.69 -1.74 18.08
C ARG A 253 17.46 -3.03 18.29
N SER A 254 18.40 -3.36 17.40
CA SER A 254 19.12 -4.63 17.38
C SER A 254 20.63 -4.45 17.42
N HIS A 255 21.34 -5.43 18.00
CA HIS A 255 22.80 -5.48 17.97
C HIS A 255 23.33 -5.90 16.59
N ASP A 256 24.61 -5.65 16.37
CA ASP A 256 25.26 -5.77 15.06
C ASP A 256 25.17 -7.19 14.48
N GLY A 257 25.32 -8.24 15.29
CA GLY A 257 25.15 -9.62 14.82
C GLY A 257 23.83 -9.89 14.08
N ILE A 258 22.69 -9.40 14.59
CA ILE A 258 21.39 -9.52 13.91
C ILE A 258 21.34 -8.64 12.67
N VAL A 259 21.86 -7.41 12.76
CA VAL A 259 21.85 -6.44 11.66
C VAL A 259 22.68 -6.96 10.47
N GLN A 260 23.85 -7.54 10.73
CA GLN A 260 24.69 -8.14 9.70
C GLN A 260 23.98 -9.32 9.03
N ALA A 261 23.30 -10.19 9.79
CA ALA A 261 22.51 -11.26 9.19
C ALA A 261 21.39 -10.72 8.29
N SER A 262 20.70 -9.67 8.73
CA SER A 262 19.68 -8.98 7.92
C SER A 262 20.29 -8.38 6.64
N ASN A 263 21.47 -7.75 6.73
CA ASN A 263 22.17 -7.19 5.56
C ASN A 263 22.52 -8.27 4.52
N HIS A 264 22.90 -9.47 4.94
CA HIS A 264 23.15 -10.58 4.01
C HIS A 264 21.87 -11.01 3.28
N ILE A 265 20.74 -11.08 3.96
CA ILE A 265 19.44 -11.40 3.34
C ILE A 265 19.07 -10.30 2.33
N VAL A 266 19.19 -9.02 2.72
CA VAL A 266 18.92 -7.88 1.83
C VAL A 266 19.83 -7.94 0.60
N SER A 267 21.13 -8.22 0.76
CA SER A 267 22.06 -8.37 -0.36
C SER A 267 21.63 -9.47 -1.34
N LEU A 268 21.11 -10.60 -0.84
CA LEU A 268 20.58 -11.67 -1.70
C LEU A 268 19.31 -11.22 -2.43
N LEU A 269 18.44 -10.46 -1.77
CA LEU A 269 17.24 -9.91 -2.42
C LEU A 269 17.61 -8.89 -3.51
N GLU A 270 18.60 -8.04 -3.28
CA GLU A 270 19.13 -7.10 -4.27
C GLU A 270 19.70 -7.83 -5.50
N GLU A 271 20.38 -8.97 -5.30
CA GLU A 271 20.96 -9.77 -6.39
C GLU A 271 19.90 -10.55 -7.17
N LEU A 272 18.98 -11.23 -6.48
CA LEU A 272 17.97 -12.09 -7.09
C LEU A 272 16.79 -11.30 -7.68
N PHE A 273 16.46 -10.15 -7.07
CA PHE A 273 15.31 -9.31 -7.44
C PHE A 273 15.68 -7.82 -7.55
N PRO A 274 16.65 -7.46 -8.41
CA PRO A 274 17.19 -6.09 -8.50
C PRO A 274 16.16 -5.04 -8.94
N MET A 275 15.01 -5.47 -9.45
CA MET A 275 13.93 -4.59 -9.89
C MET A 275 12.90 -4.29 -8.79
N THR A 276 12.88 -5.01 -7.68
CA THR A 276 11.84 -4.91 -6.63
C THR A 276 12.27 -4.13 -5.40
N ILE A 277 13.58 -3.95 -5.15
CA ILE A 277 14.10 -3.25 -3.97
C ILE A 277 15.08 -2.15 -4.40
N ASP A 278 15.01 -1.01 -3.73
CA ASP A 278 16.02 0.05 -3.88
C ASP A 278 17.30 -0.32 -3.14
N LYS A 279 18.45 -0.18 -3.81
CA LYS A 279 19.75 -0.43 -3.22
C LYS A 279 20.12 0.67 -2.22
N LEU A 280 20.32 0.29 -0.96
CA LEU A 280 20.70 1.19 0.12
C LEU A 280 22.03 0.75 0.76
N PRO A 281 22.77 1.66 1.41
CA PRO A 281 23.93 1.26 2.19
C PRO A 281 23.51 0.29 3.31
N PRO A 282 24.35 -0.71 3.65
CA PRO A 282 24.06 -1.64 4.74
C PRO A 282 23.79 -0.93 6.07
N ALA A 283 22.86 -1.46 6.85
CA ALA A 283 22.60 -0.97 8.19
C ALA A 283 23.72 -1.36 9.16
N MET A 284 23.88 -0.61 10.25
CA MET A 284 24.87 -0.87 11.30
C MET A 284 24.17 -1.00 12.65
N GLY A 285 24.50 -2.03 13.42
CA GLY A 285 24.04 -2.13 14.80
C GLY A 285 24.80 -1.17 15.71
N GLN A 286 24.12 -0.56 16.68
CA GLN A 286 24.81 0.33 17.63
C GLN A 286 25.77 -0.41 18.57
N ASN A 287 25.42 -1.65 18.94
CA ASN A 287 26.16 -2.46 19.91
C ASN A 287 26.61 -3.76 19.26
N ALA A 288 27.78 -4.26 19.64
CA ALA A 288 28.22 -5.60 19.25
C ALA A 288 27.30 -6.68 19.87
N GLY A 289 27.10 -7.78 19.14
CA GLY A 289 26.38 -8.95 19.64
C GLY A 289 26.57 -10.15 18.71
N PRO A 290 26.25 -11.38 19.17
CA PRO A 290 26.54 -12.60 18.42
C PRO A 290 25.70 -12.70 17.14
N PRO A 291 26.18 -13.37 16.08
CA PRO A 291 25.35 -13.66 14.91
C PRO A 291 24.19 -14.60 15.29
N PRO A 292 23.07 -14.59 14.55
CA PRO A 292 21.99 -15.55 14.75
C PRO A 292 22.48 -16.99 14.53
N GLU A 293 22.04 -17.91 15.39
CA GLU A 293 22.33 -19.33 15.26
C GLU A 293 21.09 -20.08 14.75
N CYS A 294 21.30 -21.00 13.82
CA CYS A 294 20.25 -21.92 13.37
C CYS A 294 20.16 -23.09 14.34
N LEU A 295 19.03 -23.21 15.04
CA LEU A 295 18.77 -24.32 15.95
C LEU A 295 18.00 -25.43 15.24
N ASN A 296 18.40 -26.67 15.45
CA ASN A 296 17.55 -27.82 15.10
C ASN A 296 16.42 -28.01 16.13
N PHE A 297 15.48 -28.91 15.84
CA PHE A 297 14.31 -29.12 16.69
C PHE A 297 14.66 -29.54 18.14
N ASP A 298 15.70 -30.35 18.30
CA ASP A 298 16.14 -30.83 19.61
C ASP A 298 16.80 -29.70 20.42
N GLU A 299 17.60 -28.86 19.76
CA GLU A 299 18.21 -27.67 20.35
C GLU A 299 17.17 -26.61 20.71
N LEU A 300 16.19 -26.37 19.85
CA LEU A 300 15.08 -25.46 20.11
C LEU A 300 14.26 -25.93 21.32
N SER A 301 13.95 -27.23 21.39
CA SER A 301 13.21 -27.81 22.51
C SER A 301 13.98 -27.65 23.83
N ARG A 302 15.30 -27.86 23.82
CA ARG A 302 16.16 -27.63 25.00
C ARG A 302 16.18 -26.15 25.39
N LEU A 303 16.36 -25.25 24.43
CA LEU A 303 16.38 -23.80 24.67
C LEU A 303 15.06 -23.31 25.28
N LEU A 304 13.92 -23.76 24.76
CA LEU A 304 12.60 -23.40 25.29
C LEU A 304 12.44 -23.86 26.75
N CYS A 305 12.86 -25.09 27.06
CA CYS A 305 12.88 -25.60 28.44
C CYS A 305 13.78 -24.76 29.36
N GLU A 306 14.95 -24.34 28.88
CA GLU A 306 15.86 -23.49 29.64
C GLU A 306 15.32 -22.07 29.87
N LEU A 307 14.68 -21.47 28.87
CA LEU A 307 14.08 -20.13 28.96
C LEU A 307 12.90 -20.09 29.94
N ASP A 308 12.06 -21.14 29.97
CA ASP A 308 10.99 -21.24 30.95
C ASP A 308 11.51 -21.41 32.38
N SER A 309 12.64 -22.10 32.55
CA SER A 309 13.28 -22.27 33.87
C SER A 309 13.95 -21.01 34.43
N LYS A 310 14.33 -20.05 33.56
CA LYS A 310 15.13 -18.86 33.91
C LYS A 310 14.34 -17.56 34.11
N ARG A 311 12.99 -17.60 34.11
CA ARG A 311 12.13 -16.40 34.33
C ARG A 311 12.33 -15.64 35.66
N SER A 312 13.20 -16.08 36.56
CA SER A 312 13.36 -15.50 37.91
C SER A 312 14.56 -14.56 38.13
N SER A 313 15.40 -14.25 37.13
CA SER A 313 16.49 -13.28 37.33
C SER A 313 16.55 -12.23 36.22
N ARG A 314 16.49 -10.94 36.61
CA ARG A 314 16.74 -9.79 35.75
C ARG A 314 18.12 -9.94 35.09
N SER A 315 18.15 -10.34 33.83
CA SER A 315 19.35 -10.30 33.00
C SER A 315 19.07 -9.50 31.73
N THR A 316 20.05 -8.65 31.39
CA THR A 316 20.27 -7.96 30.12
C THR A 316 19.77 -8.77 28.92
N CYS A 317 19.07 -8.12 27.99
CA CYS A 317 18.47 -8.73 26.80
C CYS A 317 19.49 -9.63 26.06
N LEU A 318 19.41 -10.93 26.30
CA LEU A 318 20.27 -11.96 25.69
C LEU A 318 19.73 -12.43 24.33
N LEU A 319 18.45 -12.17 24.04
CA LEU A 319 17.76 -12.61 22.84
C LEU A 319 16.79 -11.51 22.40
N GLY A 320 17.07 -10.88 21.25
CA GLY A 320 16.10 -10.06 20.53
C GLY A 320 16.37 -8.56 20.51
N ALA A 321 15.38 -7.83 20.00
CA ALA A 321 15.40 -6.38 19.85
C ALA A 321 14.99 -5.68 21.16
N ASN A 322 15.70 -4.59 21.51
CA ASN A 322 15.25 -3.69 22.56
C ASN A 322 14.00 -2.94 22.08
N GLN A 323 12.90 -3.03 22.82
CA GLN A 323 11.79 -2.08 22.69
C GLN A 323 12.22 -0.80 23.44
N LEU A 324 12.37 0.29 22.69
CA LEU A 324 12.47 1.64 23.25
C LEU A 324 11.08 2.17 23.59
#